data_AF-A0A967WCW3-F1
#
_entry.id   AF-A0A967WCW3-F1
#
_cell.length_a   1.000
_cell.length_b   1.000
_cell.length_c   1.000
_cell.angle_alpha   90.00
_cell.angle_beta   90.00
_cell.angle_gamma   90.00
#
_symmetry.space_group_name_H-M   'P 1'
#
loop_
_entity.id
_entity.type
_entity.pdbx_description
1 polymer ?
#
loop_
_entity_poly.entity_id
_entity_poly.type
_entity_poly.pdbx_seq_one_letter_code
_entity_poly.pdbx_strand_id
1 'polypeptide(L)' 'MSEKVASLDEAIVLSKRLSPSDQLRLIGILSERLRDELVQDIAPIDMLSLAGLGAEIWKDLDTATYLR' A
#
# COMPACT_ATOMS: atom_id res chain seq x y z
N MET A 1 10.05 -8.38 28.48
CA MET A 1 10.64 -9.06 27.31
C MET A 1 11.16 -7.97 26.39
N SER A 2 12.47 -7.85 26.18
CA SER A 2 13.00 -6.90 25.18
C SER A 2 12.59 -7.36 23.80
N GLU A 3 11.77 -6.58 23.11
CA GLU A 3 11.53 -6.76 21.67
C GLU A 3 12.87 -6.56 20.96
N LYS A 4 13.46 -7.65 20.46
CA LYS A 4 14.57 -7.56 19.51
C LYS A 4 13.99 -6.95 18.24
N VAL A 5 14.42 -5.74 17.90
CA VAL A 5 14.12 -5.11 16.62
C VAL A 5 14.75 -5.99 15.54
N ALA A 6 13.92 -6.65 14.74
CA ALA A 6 14.38 -7.39 13.56
C ALA A 6 14.95 -6.40 12.56
N SER A 7 16.11 -6.73 11.97
CA SER A 7 16.71 -5.88 10.94
C SER A 7 15.93 -6.01 9.62
N LEU A 8 15.95 -4.95 8.80
CA LEU A 8 15.33 -4.95 7.48
C LEU A 8 15.87 -6.10 6.60
N ASP A 9 17.17 -6.37 6.69
CA ASP A 9 17.83 -7.43 5.93
C ASP A 9 17.30 -8.82 6.31
N GLU A 10 17.07 -9.08 7.59
CA GLU A 10 16.47 -10.33 8.06
C GLU A 10 15.03 -10.49 7.53
N ALA A 11 14.24 -9.42 7.52
CA ALA A 11 12.89 -9.44 6.98
C ALA A 11 12.87 -9.73 5.47
N ILE A 12 13.82 -9.18 4.70
CA ILE A 12 13.96 -9.44 3.27
C ILE A 12 14.40 -10.89 3.00
N VAL A 13 15.31 -11.43 3.79
CA VAL A 13 15.74 -12.84 3.64
C VAL A 13 14.58 -13.79 3.92
N LEU A 14 13.75 -13.48 4.92
CA LEU A 14 12.57 -14.28 5.25
C LEU A 14 11.47 -14.17 4.19
N SER A 15 11.22 -12.97 3.64
CA SER A 15 10.20 -12.79 2.61
C SER A 15 10.53 -13.56 1.33
N LYS A 16 11.82 -13.66 0.96
CA LYS A 16 12.28 -14.47 -0.19
C LYS A 16 12.00 -15.97 -0.05
N ARG A 17 11.77 -16.48 1.17
CA ARG A 17 11.44 -17.89 1.42
C ARG A 17 9.94 -18.19 1.30
N LEU A 18 9.11 -17.16 1.19
CA LEU A 18 7.67 -17.29 1.01
C LEU A 18 7.32 -17.58 -0.45
N SER A 19 6.18 -18.23 -0.67
CA SER A 19 5.61 -18.35 -2.02
C SER A 19 5.26 -16.96 -2.59
N PRO A 20 5.23 -16.76 -3.91
CA PRO A 20 4.85 -15.47 -4.49
C PRO A 20 3.50 -14.94 -3.99
N SER A 21 2.51 -15.81 -3.81
CA SER A 21 1.20 -15.46 -3.25
C SER A 21 1.29 -14.97 -1.80
N ASP A 22 2.12 -15.62 -0.99
CA ASP A 22 2.33 -15.23 0.41
C ASP A 22 3.16 -13.94 0.52
N GLN A 23 4.08 -13.69 -0.41
CA GLN A 23 4.80 -12.42 -0.50
C GLN A 23 3.84 -11.26 -0.80
N LEU A 24 2.91 -11.43 -1.73
CA LEU A 24 1.88 -10.43 -2.02
C LEU A 24 0.98 -10.19 -0.80
N ARG A 25 0.60 -11.26 -0.09
CA ARG A 25 -0.18 -11.14 1.15
C ARG A 25 0.60 -10.40 2.25
N LEU A 26 1.89 -10.68 2.40
CA LEU A 26 2.77 -9.98 3.34
C LEU A 26 2.85 -8.48 3.01
N ILE A 27 3.00 -8.11 1.74
CA ILE A 27 2.99 -6.71 1.31
C ILE A 27 1.69 -6.02 1.69
N GLY A 28 0.54 -6.68 1.49
CA GLY A 28 -0.76 -6.16 1.88
C GLY A 28 -0.84 -5.85 3.38
N ILE A 29 -0.48 -6.83 4.22
CA ILE A 29 -0.49 -6.69 5.69
C ILE A 29 0.43 -5.55 6.15
N LEU A 30 1.65 -5.46 5.60
CA LEU A 30 2.59 -4.40 5.95
C LEU A 30 2.08 -3.01 5.52
N SER A 31 1.46 -2.93 4.35
CA SER A 31 0.91 -1.67 3.82
C SER A 31 -0.29 -1.18 4.62
N GLU A 32 -1.18 -2.09 5.03
CA GLU A 32 -2.32 -1.76 5.91
C GLU A 32 -1.84 -1.27 7.28
N ARG A 33 -0.90 -1.99 7.90
CA ARG A 33 -0.33 -1.59 9.18
C ARG A 33 0.34 -0.22 9.12
N LEU A 34 1.16 0.02 8.10
CA LEU A 34 1.80 1.32 7.88
C LEU A 34 0.77 2.42 7.64
N ARG A 35 -0.30 2.13 6.91
CA ARG A 35 -1.40 3.07 6.72
C ARG A 35 -2.06 3.40 8.06
N ASP A 36 -2.35 2.44 8.91
CA ASP A 36 -2.99 2.70 10.21
C ASP A 36 -2.09 3.52 11.14
N GLU A 37 -0.77 3.26 11.10
CA GLU A 37 0.22 4.04 11.84
C GLU A 37 0.36 5.48 11.28
N LEU A 38 0.31 5.66 9.95
CA LEU A 38 0.43 6.97 9.30
C LEU A 38 -0.87 7.78 9.30
N VAL A 39 -2.05 7.15 9.23
CA VAL A 39 -3.37 7.81 9.22
C VAL A 39 -3.63 8.56 10.54
N GLN A 40 -2.95 8.19 11.63
CA GLN A 40 -2.96 8.98 12.86
C GLN A 40 -2.35 10.39 12.68
N ASP A 41 -1.47 10.58 11.68
CA ASP A 41 -0.75 11.85 11.40
C ASP A 41 -1.20 12.55 10.11
N ILE A 42 -2.05 11.93 9.29
CA ILE A 42 -2.53 12.53 8.05
C ILE A 42 -3.80 13.33 8.35
N ALA A 43 -3.65 14.65 8.46
CA ALA A 43 -4.78 15.57 8.44
C ALA A 43 -5.71 15.23 7.27
N PRO A 44 -7.04 15.29 7.44
CA PRO A 44 -7.99 14.90 6.39
C PRO A 44 -7.64 15.62 5.09
N ILE A 45 -7.41 14.84 4.03
CA ILE A 45 -7.10 15.36 2.70
C ILE A 45 -8.34 16.11 2.22
N ASP A 46 -8.20 17.42 2.02
CA ASP A 46 -9.26 18.24 1.43
C ASP A 46 -9.62 17.67 0.05
N MET A 47 -10.90 17.37 -0.19
CA MET A 47 -11.37 16.81 -1.47
C MET A 47 -10.98 17.69 -2.67
N LEU A 48 -10.79 19.00 -2.46
CA LEU A 48 -10.31 19.91 -3.50
C LEU A 48 -8.85 19.65 -3.91
N SER A 49 -8.02 19.07 -3.03
CA SER A 49 -6.66 18.64 -3.37
C SER A 49 -6.61 17.32 -4.12
N LEU A 50 -7.71 16.55 -4.13
CA LEU A 50 -7.89 15.37 -4.99
C LEU A 50 -8.46 15.75 -6.36
N ALA A 51 -8.95 16.98 -6.56
CA ALA A 51 -9.45 17.44 -7.85
C ALA A 51 -8.29 17.51 -8.87
N GLY A 52 -8.30 16.62 -9.84
CA GLY A 52 -7.25 16.49 -10.87
C GLY A 52 -6.22 15.39 -10.60
N LEU A 53 -6.17 14.86 -9.37
CA LEU A 53 -5.33 13.71 -9.03
C LEU A 53 -6.03 12.43 -9.50
N GLY A 54 -5.52 11.89 -10.61
CA GLY A 54 -6.09 10.74 -11.31
C GLY A 54 -6.61 11.08 -12.71
N ALA A 55 -6.89 12.33 -13.04
CA ALA A 55 -7.34 12.70 -14.38
C ALA A 55 -6.32 12.27 -15.46
N GLU A 56 -5.03 12.46 -15.21
CA GLU A 56 -3.96 11.99 -16.10
C GLU A 56 -3.78 10.46 -16.12
N ILE A 57 -4.17 9.76 -15.04
CA ILE A 57 -4.04 8.30 -14.92
C ILE A 57 -5.22 7.60 -15.60
N TRP A 58 -6.41 8.18 -15.52
CA TRP A 58 -7.66 7.62 -16.04
C TRP A 58 -8.00 8.12 -17.45
N LYS A 59 -7.28 9.09 -18.02
CA LYS A 59 -7.58 9.64 -19.37
C LYS A 59 -7.56 8.60 -20.48
N ASP A 60 -6.70 7.59 -20.32
CA ASP A 60 -6.51 6.53 -21.32
C ASP A 60 -7.40 5.30 -21.03
N LEU A 61 -8.18 5.34 -19.93
CA LEU A 61 -9.13 4.28 -19.62
C LEU A 61 -10.46 4.56 -20.31
N ASP A 62 -10.82 3.71 -21.27
CA ASP A 62 -12.17 3.68 -21.82
C ASP A 62 -13.15 3.11 -20.77
N THR A 63 -13.75 4.02 -20.01
CA THR A 63 -14.73 3.70 -18.96
C THR A 63 -16.00 3.04 -19.53
N ALA A 64 -16.32 3.24 -20.82
CA ALA A 64 -17.47 2.61 -21.45
C ALA A 64 -17.27 1.10 -21.66
N THR A 65 -16.01 0.65 -21.80
CA THR A 65 -15.69 -0.77 -21.92
C THR A 65 -15.85 -1.52 -20.59
N TYR A 66 -15.64 -0.85 -19.45
CA TYR A 66 -15.66 -1.48 -18.12
C TYR A 66 -17.02 -1.48 -17.41
N LEU A 67 -17.98 -0.67 -17.88
CA LEU A 67 -19.32 -0.55 -17.29
C LEU A 67 -20.38 -1.42 -17.99
N ARG A 68 -19.96 -2.44 -18.76
CA ARG A 68 -20.88 -3.43 -19.38
C ARG A 68 -21.19 -4.60 -18.46
#